data_AF-A0A811MG85-F1
#
_entry.id   AF-A0A811MG85-F1
#
_cell.length_a   1.000
_cell.length_b   1.000
_cell.length_c   1.000
_cell.angle_alpha   90.00
_cell.angle_beta   90.00
_cell.angle_gamma   90.00
#
_symmetry.space_group_name_H-M   'P 1'
#
loop_
_entity.id
_entity.type
_entity.pdbx_description
1 polymer ?
#
loop_
_entity_poly.entity_id
_entity_poly.type
_entity_poly.pdbx_seq_one_letter_code
_entity_poly.pdbx_strand_id
1 'polypeptide(L)'
;MAAIAASIFVISNDQLASLKRVCGGTSTFRALSALVWQCACAAWRLPPDAEARISFSVNARRRGSMIPVRYMGNGALMVYATGVARDIASGALEHVAGRIRTGAVGDRLPS
;
A
#
# COMPACT_ATOMS: atom_id res chain seq x y z
N MET A 1 14.33 -6.14 -22.90
CA MET A 1 13.42 -5.41 -21.99
C MET A 1 12.05 -6.04 -22.10
N ALA A 2 11.42 -6.40 -20.98
CA ALA A 2 10.03 -6.87 -20.99
C ALA A 2 9.11 -5.70 -21.41
N ALA A 3 8.08 -6.00 -22.21
CA ALA A 3 7.08 -5.01 -22.56
C ALA A 3 6.29 -4.60 -21.32
N ILE A 4 6.06 -3.30 -21.14
CA ILE A 4 5.25 -2.76 -20.05
C ILE A 4 3.81 -2.63 -20.55
N ALA A 5 2.88 -3.30 -19.88
CA ALA A 5 1.45 -3.09 -20.07
C ALA A 5 0.89 -2.25 -18.92
N ALA A 6 0.05 -1.26 -19.24
CA ALA A 6 -0.60 -0.40 -18.25
C ALA A 6 -2.10 -0.31 -18.54
N SER A 7 -2.90 -0.18 -17.49
CA SER A 7 -4.36 0.00 -17.59
C SER A 7 -4.83 0.92 -16.47
N ILE A 8 -5.85 1.73 -16.77
CA ILE A 8 -6.44 2.70 -15.82
C ILE A 8 -7.78 2.15 -15.36
N PHE A 9 -7.96 2.07 -14.04
CA PHE A 9 -9.21 1.67 -13.41
C PHE A 9 -9.88 2.89 -12.78
N VAL A 10 -11.06 3.24 -13.28
CA VAL A 10 -11.85 4.34 -12.72
C VAL A 10 -12.69 3.81 -11.56
N ILE A 11 -12.62 4.47 -10.41
CA ILE A 11 -13.36 4.11 -9.21
C ILE A 11 -14.25 5.29 -8.82
N SER A 12 -15.56 5.07 -8.80
CA SER A 12 -16.56 6.06 -8.41
C SER A 12 -16.52 6.38 -6.91
N ASN A 13 -17.09 7.52 -6.52
CA ASN A 13 -17.18 7.92 -5.11
C ASN A 13 -17.97 6.91 -4.27
N ASP A 14 -19.02 6.29 -4.82
CA ASP A 14 -19.83 5.30 -4.11
C ASP A 14 -19.06 3.99 -3.88
N GLN A 15 -18.25 3.58 -4.87
CA GLN A 15 -17.33 2.45 -4.71
C GLN A 15 -16.26 2.75 -3.66
N LEU A 16 -15.69 3.97 -3.65
CA LEU A 16 -14.74 4.38 -2.62
C LEU A 16 -15.37 4.42 -1.23
N ALA A 17 -16.58 4.97 -1.10
CA ALA A 17 -17.30 5.02 0.16
C ALA A 17 -17.61 3.61 0.68
N SER A 18 -18.02 2.71 -0.20
CA SER A 18 -18.27 1.30 0.14
C SER A 18 -16.98 0.59 0.55
N LEU A 19 -15.89 0.78 -0.18
CA LEU A 19 -14.59 0.20 0.13
C LEU A 19 -14.08 0.68 1.50
N LYS A 20 -14.19 1.98 1.80
CA LYS A 20 -13.80 2.52 3.12
C LYS A 20 -14.61 1.92 4.26
N ARG A 21 -15.91 1.68 4.06
CA ARG A 21 -16.78 1.03 5.05
C ARG A 21 -16.34 -0.41 5.31
N VAL A 22 -16.07 -1.19 4.26
CA VAL A 22 -15.56 -2.57 4.39
C VAL A 22 -14.20 -2.62 5.10
N CYS A 23 -13.37 -1.59 4.94
CA CYS A 23 -12.08 -1.48 5.61
C CYS A 23 -12.13 -0.81 7.01
N GLY A 24 -13.28 -0.82 7.70
CA GLY A 24 -13.41 -0.28 9.06
C GLY A 24 -13.30 1.25 9.18
N GLY A 25 -13.67 1.99 8.13
CA GLY A 25 -13.68 3.47 8.16
C GLY A 25 -12.31 4.12 7.94
N THR A 26 -11.36 3.42 7.32
CA THR A 26 -10.00 3.92 7.07
C THR A 26 -9.91 5.02 5.99
N SER A 27 -8.72 5.57 5.77
CA SER A 27 -8.50 6.58 4.72
C SER A 27 -8.61 5.97 3.32
N THR A 28 -8.99 6.78 2.32
CA THR A 28 -9.11 6.33 0.92
C THR A 28 -7.84 5.65 0.43
N PHE A 29 -6.67 6.23 0.75
CA PHE A 29 -5.37 5.65 0.41
C PHE A 29 -5.22 4.23 0.96
N ARG A 30 -5.46 4.00 2.26
CA ARG A 30 -5.29 2.66 2.85
C ARG A 30 -6.28 1.65 2.27
N ALA A 31 -7.52 2.07 2.06
CA ALA A 31 -8.57 1.20 1.53
C ALA A 31 -8.24 0.76 0.09
N LEU A 32 -7.82 1.70 -0.76
CA LEU A 32 -7.39 1.41 -2.13
C LEU A 32 -6.11 0.59 -2.19
N SER A 33 -5.09 0.94 -1.41
CA SER A 33 -3.83 0.19 -1.36
C SER A 33 -4.06 -1.25 -0.89
N ALA A 34 -4.97 -1.48 0.07
CA ALA A 34 -5.33 -2.82 0.51
C ALA A 34 -5.96 -3.64 -0.62
N LEU A 35 -6.94 -3.04 -1.32
CA LEU A 35 -7.62 -3.68 -2.45
C LEU A 35 -6.63 -4.01 -3.58
N VAL A 36 -5.80 -3.06 -3.99
CA VAL A 36 -4.80 -3.26 -5.04
C VAL A 36 -3.81 -4.34 -4.64
N TRP A 37 -3.34 -4.34 -3.40
CA TRP A 37 -2.39 -5.35 -2.91
C TRP A 37 -3.00 -6.74 -2.92
N GLN A 38 -4.24 -6.88 -2.46
CA GLN A 38 -4.99 -8.14 -2.48
C GLN A 38 -5.19 -8.63 -3.92
N CYS A 39 -5.67 -7.78 -4.82
CA CYS A 39 -5.85 -8.11 -6.24
C CYS A 39 -4.53 -8.52 -6.91
N ALA A 40 -3.44 -7.81 -6.62
CA ALA A 40 -2.12 -8.14 -7.15
C ALA A 40 -1.63 -9.51 -6.66
N CYS A 41 -1.77 -9.80 -5.36
CA CYS A 41 -1.40 -11.10 -4.80
C CYS A 41 -2.23 -12.24 -5.41
N ALA A 42 -3.54 -12.02 -5.61
CA ALA A 42 -4.41 -12.99 -6.26
C ALA A 42 -4.03 -13.22 -7.73
N ALA A 43 -3.72 -12.16 -8.47
CA ALA A 43 -3.37 -12.22 -9.90
C ALA A 43 -1.97 -12.84 -10.13
N TRP A 44 -1.00 -12.53 -9.28
CA TRP A 44 0.37 -13.03 -9.40
C TRP A 44 0.52 -14.49 -8.95
N ARG A 45 -0.49 -15.05 -8.27
CA ARG A 45 -0.50 -16.45 -7.78
C ARG A 45 0.80 -16.78 -7.04
N LEU A 46 1.22 -15.85 -6.17
CA LEU A 46 2.40 -16.02 -5.34
C LEU A 46 2.30 -17.32 -4.54
N PRO A 47 3.43 -17.98 -4.22
CA PRO A 47 3.41 -19.13 -3.33
C PRO A 47 2.66 -18.77 -2.04
N PRO A 48 1.72 -19.61 -1.55
CA PRO A 48 0.84 -19.26 -0.44
C PRO A 48 1.56 -18.74 0.80
N ASP A 49 2.74 -19.30 1.09
CA ASP A 49 3.54 -18.99 2.28
C ASP A 49 4.65 -17.94 2.01
N ALA A 50 4.73 -17.39 0.79
CA ALA A 50 5.69 -16.35 0.48
C ALA A 50 5.34 -15.03 1.17
N GLU A 51 6.36 -14.22 1.48
CA GLU A 51 6.15 -12.84 1.91
C GLU A 51 5.72 -11.98 0.72
N ALA A 52 4.50 -11.48 0.77
CA ALA A 52 4.03 -10.39 -0.08
C ALA A 52 4.41 -9.06 0.55
N ARG A 53 4.80 -8.09 -0.28
CA ARG A 53 5.15 -6.73 0.15
C ARG A 53 4.51 -5.69 -0.75
N ILE A 54 3.93 -4.66 -0.15
CA ILE A 54 3.55 -3.42 -0.82
C ILE A 54 4.39 -2.26 -0.26
N SER A 55 4.95 -1.45 -1.15
CA SER A 55 5.75 -0.27 -0.79
C SER A 55 5.07 1.01 -1.26
N PHE A 56 5.20 2.08 -0.49
CA PHE A 56 4.65 3.39 -0.85
C PHE A 56 5.48 4.55 -0.25
N SER A 57 5.45 5.69 -0.94
CA SER A 57 6.11 6.91 -0.46
C SER A 57 5.21 7.66 0.52
N VAL A 58 5.75 8.05 1.67
CA VAL A 58 5.10 8.95 2.62
C VAL A 58 5.82 10.28 2.69
N ASN A 59 5.06 11.38 2.82
CA ASN A 59 5.64 12.72 2.95
C ASN A 59 6.27 12.88 4.34
N ALA A 60 7.60 12.88 4.39
CA ALA A 60 8.39 12.98 5.62
C ALA A 60 8.31 14.38 6.25
N ARG A 61 8.04 15.42 5.43
CA ARG A 61 8.06 16.83 5.84
C ARG A 61 7.08 17.19 6.96
N ARG A 62 6.06 16.35 7.20
CA ARG A 62 4.98 16.59 8.18
C ARG A 62 5.12 15.81 9.48
N ARG A 63 6.06 14.86 9.60
CA ARG A 63 6.24 14.02 10.80
C ARG A 63 7.63 14.22 11.40
N GLY A 64 7.75 15.11 12.38
CA GLY A 64 8.96 15.25 13.21
C GLY A 64 10.25 15.58 12.44
N SER A 65 10.16 15.91 11.15
CA SER A 65 11.33 16.19 10.34
C SER A 65 11.73 17.65 10.49
N MET A 66 13.03 17.90 10.65
CA MET A 66 13.62 19.24 10.52
C MET A 66 13.54 19.80 9.08
N ILE A 67 12.87 19.11 8.16
CA ILE A 67 12.76 19.51 6.75
C ILE A 67 11.71 20.62 6.63
N PRO A 68 12.10 21.84 6.21
CA PRO A 68 11.16 22.93 6.05
C PRO A 68 10.07 22.59 5.03
N VAL A 69 8.85 23.10 5.24
CA VAL A 69 7.73 22.94 4.31
C VAL A 69 8.08 23.43 2.89
N ARG A 70 8.97 24.43 2.77
CA ARG A 70 9.43 25.01 1.50
C ARG A 70 10.68 24.33 0.91
N TYR A 71 11.16 23.23 1.48
CA TYR A 71 12.31 22.50 0.95
C TYR A 71 12.00 21.90 -0.42
N MET A 72 12.82 22.26 -1.42
CA MET A 72 12.62 21.86 -2.82
C MET A 72 13.17 20.48 -3.18
N GLY A 73 14.00 19.87 -2.31
CA GLY A 73 14.49 18.51 -2.53
C GLY A 73 13.47 17.44 -2.12
N ASN A 74 13.84 16.17 -2.31
CA ASN A 74 13.01 15.03 -1.96
C ASN A 74 12.81 14.94 -0.44
N GLY A 75 11.56 14.96 0.00
CA GLY A 75 11.15 14.82 1.40
C GLY A 75 10.18 13.66 1.58
N ALA A 76 10.49 12.52 0.96
CA ALA A 76 9.70 11.30 1.04
C ALA A 76 10.49 10.20 1.75
N LEU A 77 9.79 9.45 2.59
CA LEU A 77 10.30 8.19 3.13
C LEU A 77 9.61 7.05 2.40
N MET A 78 10.37 6.00 2.09
CA MET A 78 9.79 4.76 1.62
C MET A 78 9.37 3.93 2.82
N VAL A 79 8.12 3.51 2.83
CA VAL A 79 7.58 2.59 3.82
C VAL A 79 6.99 1.39 3.11
N TYR A 80 6.89 0.29 3.83
CA TYR A 80 6.33 -0.93 3.29
C TYR A 80 5.46 -1.64 4.33
N ALA A 81 4.50 -2.41 3.84
CA ALA A 81 3.78 -3.40 4.62
C ALA A 81 4.08 -4.77 4.04
N THR A 82 4.31 -5.75 4.91
CA THR A 82 4.53 -7.15 4.55
C THR A 82 3.38 -8.00 5.03
N GLY A 83 3.19 -9.18 4.42
CA GLY A 83 2.33 -10.24 4.92
C GLY A 83 2.41 -11.52 4.12
N VAL A 84 1.89 -12.61 4.69
CA VAL A 84 1.88 -13.90 4.01
C VAL A 84 0.92 -13.80 2.83
N ALA A 85 1.37 -14.20 1.64
CA ALA A 85 0.66 -13.97 0.38
C ALA A 85 -0.78 -14.51 0.41
N ARG A 86 -1.00 -15.70 0.99
CA ARG A 86 -2.35 -16.27 1.15
C ARG A 86 -3.26 -15.38 2.00
N ASP A 87 -2.75 -14.86 3.12
CA ASP A 87 -3.52 -14.02 4.05
C ASP A 87 -3.87 -12.68 3.41
N ILE A 88 -2.98 -12.14 2.58
CA ILE A 88 -3.25 -10.91 1.82
C ILE A 88 -4.27 -11.18 0.71
N ALA A 89 -4.13 -12.28 -0.03
CA ALA A 89 -4.98 -12.60 -1.17
C ALA A 89 -6.42 -12.97 -0.78
N SER A 90 -6.63 -13.61 0.38
CA SER A 90 -7.96 -14.08 0.83
C SER A 90 -8.48 -13.45 2.12
N GLY A 91 -7.67 -12.67 2.83
CA GLY A 91 -8.06 -12.06 4.10
C GLY A 91 -9.10 -10.94 3.97
N ALA A 92 -9.76 -10.64 5.08
CA ALA A 92 -10.66 -9.49 5.16
C ALA A 92 -9.90 -8.19 4.85
N LEU A 93 -10.48 -7.35 3.99
CA LEU A 93 -9.87 -6.09 3.56
C LEU A 93 -9.54 -5.15 4.72
N GLU A 94 -10.33 -5.16 5.79
CA GLU A 94 -10.02 -4.45 7.03
C GLU A 94 -8.67 -4.87 7.62
N HIS A 95 -8.39 -6.18 7.68
CA HIS A 95 -7.14 -6.70 8.19
C HIS A 95 -5.96 -6.28 7.31
N VAL A 96 -6.09 -6.40 5.99
CA VAL A 96 -5.07 -5.96 5.02
C VAL A 96 -4.82 -4.45 5.12
N ALA A 97 -5.87 -3.64 5.24
CA ALA A 97 -5.77 -2.20 5.45
C ALA A 97 -5.11 -1.84 6.81
N GLY A 98 -5.34 -2.67 7.83
CA GLY A 98 -4.68 -2.58 9.13
C GLY A 98 -3.16 -2.70 9.02
N ARG A 99 -2.65 -3.64 8.21
CA ARG A 99 -1.20 -3.83 7.97
C ARG A 99 -0.56 -2.61 7.32
N ILE A 100 -1.26 -1.95 6.40
CA ILE A 100 -0.79 -0.72 5.74
C ILE A 100 -0.68 0.43 6.75
N ARG A 101 -1.56 0.49 7.76
CA ARG A 101 -1.49 1.50 8.82
C ARG A 101 -0.23 1.37 9.67
N THR A 102 0.24 0.14 9.91
CA THR A 102 1.40 -0.17 10.75
C THR A 102 2.67 -0.40 9.93
N GLY A 103 2.71 0.07 8.67
CA GLY A 103 3.85 -0.13 7.78
C GLY A 103 5.18 0.32 8.40
N ALA A 104 6.23 -0.45 8.13
CA ALA A 104 7.58 -0.19 8.58
C ALA A 104 8.30 0.77 7.62
N VAL A 105 9.26 1.54 8.14
CA VAL A 105 10.17 2.32 7.29
C VAL A 105 11.11 1.35 6.59
N GLY A 106 11.30 1.55 5.28
CA GLY A 106 12.30 0.83 4.50
C GLY A 106 13.69 1.07 5.07
N ASP A 107 14.26 0.08 5.73
CA ASP A 107 15.72 0.00 5.84
C ASP A 107 16.25 -0.10 4.40
N ARG A 108 17.33 0.64 4.10
CA ARG A 108 18.00 0.56 2.79
C ARG A 108 18.12 -0.91 2.40
N LEU A 109 17.65 -1.28 1.20
CA LEU A 109 18.02 -2.59 0.64
C LEU A 109 19.54 -2.75 0.77
N PRO A 110 20.06 -3.88 1.26
CA PRO A 110 21.47 -4.16 1.07
C PRO A 110 21.73 -4.16 -0.44
N SER A 111 22.77 -3.40 -0.83
CA SER A 111 23.28 -3.24 -2.18
C SER A 111 23.67 -4.57 -2.81
#